data_AF-A0A953ADA0-F1
#
_entry.id   AF-A0A953ADA0-F1
#
_cell.length_a   1.000
_cell.length_b   1.000
_cell.length_c   1.000
_cell.angle_alpha   90.00
_cell.angle_beta   90.00
_cell.angle_gamma   90.00
#
_symmetry.space_group_name_H-M   'P 1'
#
loop_
_entity.id
_entity.type
_entity.pdbx_description
1 polymer ?
#
loop_
_entity_poly.entity_id
_entity_poly.type
_entity_poly.pdbx_seq_one_letter_code
_entity_poly.pdbx_strand_id
1 'polypeptide(L)'
;MKRRQRIQSRTWKISGFLGALLLAVGLIWLLALLKQPHEGLKLVIPHLPVTKQTSTVQLPALYTAGIILGTPAEPATITQEQALLLASHWQPEVASKAKKVLARYVLLTYIPRNANRPQMENIPAWMIIYEQVPLQPADASVDPTPFPRSSYDFYLFLDAKSGKVLLSLWT
;
A
#
# COMPACT_ATOMS: atom_id res chain seq x y z
N MET A 1 9.01 73.69 37.33
CA MET A 1 7.97 72.85 36.69
C MET A 1 8.23 72.75 35.19
N LYS A 2 7.90 71.57 34.59
CA LYS A 2 7.90 71.23 33.14
C LYS A 2 9.24 71.00 32.41
N ARG A 3 9.75 69.77 32.51
CA ARG A 3 10.47 69.08 31.43
C ARG A 3 9.77 67.74 31.17
N ARG A 4 9.17 67.55 30.01
CA ARG A 4 8.83 66.22 29.48
C ARG A 4 8.89 66.23 27.96
N GLN A 5 9.21 65.04 27.42
CA GLN A 5 9.18 64.62 26.02
C GLN A 5 10.46 64.82 25.19
N ARG A 6 11.41 63.90 25.38
CA ARG A 6 12.26 63.37 24.31
C ARG A 6 12.50 61.88 24.53
N ILE A 7 11.53 61.02 24.24
CA ILE A 7 11.78 59.59 24.06
C ILE A 7 10.77 59.06 23.03
N GLN A 8 11.01 59.35 21.74
CA GLN A 8 10.14 58.84 20.66
C GLN A 8 10.93 58.47 19.40
N SER A 9 12.09 57.81 19.55
CA SER A 9 12.89 57.41 18.38
C SER A 9 13.56 56.03 18.44
N ARG A 10 13.20 55.18 19.42
CA ARG A 10 13.81 53.83 19.55
C ARG A 10 12.88 52.65 19.24
N THR A 11 11.59 52.86 19.09
CA THR A 11 10.61 51.76 18.91
C THR A 11 10.42 51.32 17.46
N TRP A 12 10.88 52.08 16.47
CA TRP A 12 10.66 51.75 15.05
C TRP A 12 11.63 50.71 14.45
N LYS A 13 12.78 50.45 15.08
CA LYS A 13 13.78 49.50 14.53
C LYS A 13 13.50 48.03 14.90
N ILE A 14 12.71 47.79 15.94
CA ILE A 14 12.47 46.43 16.47
C ILE A 14 11.41 45.70 15.63
N SER A 15 10.44 46.42 15.07
CA SER A 15 9.39 45.85 14.21
C SER A 15 9.93 45.26 12.91
N GLY A 16 10.95 45.88 12.30
CA GLY A 16 11.53 45.39 11.04
C GLY A 16 12.30 44.08 11.22
N PHE A 17 13.00 43.94 12.36
CA PHE A 17 13.75 42.72 12.67
C PHE A 17 12.83 41.54 12.93
N LEU A 18 11.71 41.77 13.62
CA LEU A 18 10.71 40.73 13.90
C LEU A 18 10.03 40.24 12.61
N GLY A 19 9.74 41.15 11.67
CA GLY A 19 9.18 40.81 10.36
C GLY A 19 10.16 40.00 9.50
N ALA A 20 11.44 40.39 9.45
CA ALA A 20 12.47 39.66 8.72
C ALA A 20 12.69 38.25 9.28
N LEU A 21 12.65 38.10 10.61
CA LEU A 21 12.77 36.79 11.26
C LEU A 21 11.60 35.87 10.91
N LEU A 22 10.36 36.38 10.93
CA LEU A 22 9.17 35.62 10.55
C LEU A 22 9.22 35.18 9.07
N LEU A 23 9.70 36.06 8.19
CA LEU A 23 9.88 35.75 6.77
C LEU A 23 10.92 34.64 6.56
N ALA A 24 12.05 34.70 7.27
CA ALA A 24 13.09 33.68 7.17
C ALA A 24 12.58 32.31 7.66
N VAL A 25 11.86 32.27 8.78
CA VAL A 25 11.26 31.02 9.29
C VAL A 25 10.22 30.48 8.31
N GLY A 26 9.37 31.34 7.74
CA GLY A 26 8.41 30.94 6.72
C GLY A 26 9.06 30.37 5.47
N LEU A 27 10.16 30.97 5.00
CA LEU A 27 10.90 30.50 3.82
C LEU A 27 11.56 29.13 4.09
N ILE A 28 12.18 28.98 5.26
CA ILE A 28 12.78 27.70 5.68
C ILE A 28 11.71 26.62 5.79
N TRP A 29 10.54 26.94 6.33
CA TRP A 29 9.42 26.01 6.42
C TRP A 29 8.88 25.60 5.05
N LEU A 30 8.77 26.56 4.12
CA LEU A 30 8.37 26.29 2.72
C LEU A 30 9.38 25.38 2.01
N LEU A 31 10.68 25.67 2.15
CA LEU A 31 11.77 24.83 1.62
C LEU A 31 11.79 23.43 2.24
N ALA A 32 11.44 23.30 3.53
CA ALA A 32 11.30 22.00 4.18
C ALA A 32 10.12 21.21 3.59
N LEU A 33 9.00 21.87 3.30
CA LEU A 33 7.84 21.26 2.63
C LEU A 33 8.15 20.80 1.21
N LEU A 34 8.88 21.59 0.44
CA LEU A 34 9.33 21.22 -0.91
C LEU A 34 10.30 20.04 -0.91
N LYS A 35 11.05 19.84 0.19
CA LYS A 35 11.96 18.70 0.37
C LYS A 35 11.30 17.49 1.00
N GLN A 36 10.10 17.62 1.57
CA GLN A 36 9.34 16.44 1.96
C GLN A 36 8.92 15.72 0.67
N PRO A 37 9.26 14.43 0.50
CA PRO A 37 8.61 13.65 -0.54
C PRO A 37 7.11 13.77 -0.29
N HIS A 38 6.37 14.20 -1.30
CA HIS A 38 4.91 14.21 -1.26
C HIS A 38 4.46 12.75 -1.06
N GLU A 39 4.39 12.29 0.20
CA GLU A 39 3.48 11.24 0.62
C GLU A 39 2.12 11.77 0.18
N GLY A 40 1.66 11.29 -0.97
CA GLY A 40 0.49 11.82 -1.66
C GLY A 40 -0.66 12.04 -0.69
N LEU A 41 -1.39 13.13 -0.92
CA LEU A 41 -2.70 13.39 -0.32
C LEU A 41 -3.47 12.06 -0.21
N LYS A 42 -3.49 11.50 1.00
CA LYS A 42 -4.32 10.34 1.34
C LYS A 42 -5.76 10.84 1.31
N LEU A 43 -6.38 10.73 0.15
CA LEU A 43 -7.82 10.69 0.04
C LEU A 43 -8.27 9.46 0.83
N VAL A 44 -8.76 9.71 2.05
CA VAL A 44 -9.41 8.71 2.89
C VAL A 44 -10.69 8.32 2.17
N ILE A 45 -10.61 7.29 1.32
CA ILE A 45 -11.78 6.61 0.81
C ILE A 45 -12.30 5.75 1.97
N PRO A 46 -13.51 6.00 2.51
CA PRO A 46 -13.90 5.50 3.83
C PRO A 46 -14.23 3.99 3.93
N HIS A 47 -13.59 3.05 3.21
CA HIS A 47 -14.08 1.64 3.27
C HIS A 47 -13.05 0.52 3.10
N LEU A 48 -11.74 0.79 3.02
CA LEU A 48 -10.75 -0.30 2.95
C LEU A 48 -9.64 -0.05 3.97
N PRO A 49 -9.46 -0.91 5.00
CA PRO A 49 -8.34 -0.80 5.91
C PRO A 49 -7.04 -1.14 5.16
N VAL A 50 -6.38 -0.12 4.62
CA VAL A 50 -5.04 -0.25 4.02
C VAL A 50 -4.00 -0.27 5.15
N THR A 51 -3.77 -1.44 5.74
CA THR A 51 -2.59 -1.67 6.56
C THR A 51 -1.37 -1.78 5.66
N LYS A 52 -0.53 -0.73 5.60
CA LYS A 52 0.85 -0.79 5.09
C LYS A 52 1.66 -1.65 6.08
N GLN A 53 1.61 -2.98 5.93
CA GLN A 53 2.38 -3.89 6.79
C GLN A 53 3.41 -4.65 5.95
N THR A 54 4.64 -4.16 6.02
CA THR A 54 5.87 -4.82 5.57
C THR A 54 6.12 -6.01 6.49
N SER A 55 5.58 -7.17 6.14
CA SER A 55 5.93 -8.42 6.80
C SER A 55 6.57 -9.34 5.78
N THR A 56 7.88 -9.56 5.94
CA THR A 56 8.71 -10.55 5.23
C THR A 56 8.38 -11.99 5.64
N VAL A 57 7.09 -12.29 5.79
CA VAL A 57 6.62 -13.65 6.02
C VAL A 57 6.56 -14.30 4.65
N GLN A 58 7.55 -15.10 4.30
CA GLN A 58 7.41 -16.09 3.24
C GLN A 58 6.31 -17.05 3.70
N LEU A 59 5.15 -17.04 3.02
CA LEU A 59 4.06 -17.93 3.38
C LEU A 59 4.43 -19.35 2.92
N PRO A 60 4.43 -20.37 3.82
CA PRO A 60 4.77 -21.75 3.47
C PRO A 60 3.96 -22.31 2.30
N ALA A 61 2.72 -21.85 2.14
CA ALA A 61 1.83 -22.21 1.02
C ALA A 61 2.40 -21.77 -0.35
N LEU A 62 2.99 -20.58 -0.42
CA LEU A 62 3.57 -20.03 -1.65
C LEU A 62 4.82 -20.78 -2.06
N TYR A 63 5.69 -21.09 -1.10
CA TYR A 63 6.89 -21.87 -1.34
C TYR A 63 6.56 -23.28 -1.87
N THR A 64 5.54 -23.92 -1.29
CA THR A 64 5.04 -25.22 -1.77
C THR A 64 4.50 -25.14 -3.20
N ALA A 65 3.91 -24.00 -3.58
CA ALA A 65 3.47 -23.73 -4.95
C ALA A 65 4.62 -23.41 -5.93
N GLY A 66 5.88 -23.37 -5.46
CA GLY A 66 7.05 -23.01 -6.28
C GLY A 66 7.24 -21.51 -6.43
N ILE A 67 6.62 -20.70 -5.56
CA ILE A 67 6.70 -19.23 -5.58
C ILE A 67 7.73 -18.76 -4.56
N ILE A 68 8.69 -17.98 -5.04
CA ILE A 68 9.73 -17.35 -4.25
C ILE A 68 9.52 -15.84 -4.35
N LEU A 69 9.49 -15.17 -3.20
CA LEU A 69 9.30 -13.72 -3.11
C LEU A 69 10.59 -13.05 -2.67
N GLY A 70 11.10 -12.17 -3.53
CA GLY A 70 12.21 -11.28 -3.23
C GLY A 70 11.76 -9.82 -3.06
N THR A 71 12.74 -8.95 -2.82
CA THR A 71 12.53 -7.50 -2.74
C THR A 71 12.97 -6.83 -4.05
N PRO A 72 12.07 -6.13 -4.76
CA PRO A 72 12.43 -5.43 -5.98
C PRO A 72 13.28 -4.19 -5.66
N ALA A 73 14.32 -3.94 -6.47
CA ALA A 73 15.20 -2.78 -6.32
C ALA A 73 14.65 -1.51 -6.99
N GLU A 74 13.87 -1.68 -8.06
CA GLU A 74 13.27 -0.59 -8.82
C GLU A 74 11.86 -0.28 -8.32
N PRO A 75 11.41 1.00 -8.31
CA PRO A 75 10.05 1.35 -7.96
C PRO A 75 9.05 0.76 -8.97
N ALA A 76 7.86 0.40 -8.49
CA ALA A 76 6.78 -0.08 -9.34
C ALA A 76 6.31 1.01 -10.30
N THR A 77 5.99 0.64 -11.55
CA THR A 77 5.42 1.56 -12.53
C THR A 77 3.97 1.89 -12.19
N ILE A 78 3.19 0.89 -11.78
CA ILE A 78 1.81 1.08 -11.29
C ILE A 78 1.80 1.27 -9.77
N THR A 79 0.92 2.15 -9.28
CA THR A 79 0.78 2.40 -7.85
C THR A 79 0.07 1.25 -7.15
N GLN A 80 0.22 1.19 -5.82
CA GLN A 80 -0.49 0.20 -4.98
C GLN A 80 -2.02 0.27 -5.16
N GLU A 81 -2.56 1.49 -5.26
CA GLU A 81 -3.99 1.74 -5.43
C GLU A 81 -4.48 1.25 -6.80
N GLN A 82 -3.72 1.51 -7.86
CA GLN A 82 -4.01 1.00 -9.19
C GLN A 82 -4.00 -0.53 -9.23
N ALA A 83 -3.00 -1.15 -8.58
CA ALA A 83 -2.93 -2.60 -8.49
C ALA A 83 -4.14 -3.21 -7.76
N LEU A 84 -4.58 -2.59 -6.66
CA LEU A 84 -5.78 -3.01 -5.92
C LEU A 84 -7.07 -2.86 -6.74
N LEU A 85 -7.21 -1.77 -7.50
CA LEU A 85 -8.35 -1.55 -8.39
C LEU A 85 -8.41 -2.61 -9.49
N LEU A 86 -7.27 -2.88 -10.13
CA LEU A 86 -7.16 -3.92 -11.16
C LEU A 86 -7.46 -5.30 -10.60
N ALA A 87 -6.98 -5.60 -9.40
CA ALA A 87 -7.25 -6.87 -8.72
C ALA A 87 -8.73 -7.06 -8.39
N SER A 88 -9.39 -6.00 -7.91
CA SER A 88 -10.82 -6.02 -7.60
C SER A 88 -11.69 -6.17 -8.86
N HIS A 89 -11.24 -5.62 -10.00
CA HIS A 89 -11.92 -5.83 -11.28
C HIS A 89 -11.78 -7.28 -11.78
N TRP A 90 -10.62 -7.90 -11.56
CA TRP A 90 -10.36 -9.28 -11.96
C TRP A 90 -11.08 -10.32 -11.09
N GLN A 91 -11.21 -10.05 -9.79
CA GLN A 91 -11.82 -10.97 -8.82
C GLN A 91 -12.82 -10.22 -7.93
N PRO A 92 -13.96 -9.77 -8.49
CA PRO A 92 -14.93 -8.96 -7.77
C PRO A 92 -15.59 -9.72 -6.62
N GLU A 93 -15.85 -11.02 -6.81
CA GLU A 93 -16.46 -11.86 -5.78
C GLU A 93 -15.54 -12.03 -4.57
N VAL A 94 -14.27 -12.35 -4.81
CA VAL A 94 -13.27 -12.50 -3.76
C VAL A 94 -13.04 -11.18 -3.04
N ALA A 95 -12.92 -10.08 -3.80
CA ALA A 95 -12.72 -8.75 -3.24
C ALA A 95 -13.87 -8.28 -2.36
N SER A 96 -15.12 -8.59 -2.74
CA SER A 96 -16.31 -8.21 -1.97
C SER A 96 -16.48 -9.01 -0.67
N LYS A 97 -15.98 -10.24 -0.63
CA LYS A 97 -16.18 -11.18 0.47
C LYS A 97 -14.97 -11.28 1.42
N ALA A 98 -13.79 -10.86 0.97
CA ALA A 98 -12.58 -10.87 1.79
C ALA A 98 -12.74 -9.94 2.99
N LYS A 99 -12.34 -10.41 4.18
CA LYS A 99 -12.33 -9.56 5.38
C LYS A 99 -11.20 -8.55 5.36
N LYS A 100 -10.11 -8.89 4.68
CA LYS A 100 -8.92 -8.05 4.60
C LYS A 100 -8.24 -8.20 3.25
N VAL A 101 -7.85 -7.06 2.69
CA VAL A 101 -7.15 -6.98 1.41
C VAL A 101 -5.84 -6.25 1.61
N LEU A 102 -4.74 -6.86 1.21
CA LEU A 102 -3.40 -6.31 1.29
C LEU A 102 -2.76 -6.26 -0.09
N ALA A 103 -1.87 -5.31 -0.29
CA ALA A 103 -1.04 -5.22 -1.48
C ALA A 103 0.42 -5.08 -1.07
N ARG A 104 1.29 -5.88 -1.68
CA ARG A 104 2.74 -5.88 -1.43
C ARG A 104 3.47 -5.86 -2.76
N TYR A 105 4.47 -5.01 -2.86
CA TYR A 105 5.35 -4.98 -4.01
C TYR A 105 6.49 -5.97 -3.80
N VAL A 106 6.60 -6.97 -4.69
CA VAL A 106 7.49 -8.12 -4.53
C VAL A 106 8.19 -8.45 -5.84
N LEU A 107 9.33 -9.11 -5.74
CA LEU A 107 10.01 -9.71 -6.88
C LEU A 107 9.58 -11.17 -6.97
N LEU A 108 8.82 -11.52 -8.00
CA LEU A 108 8.23 -12.84 -8.20
C LEU A 108 9.18 -13.74 -8.98
N THR A 109 9.53 -14.87 -8.38
CA THR A 109 10.14 -16.01 -9.08
C THR A 109 9.22 -17.22 -8.93
N TYR A 110 8.83 -17.82 -10.04
CA TYR A 110 7.94 -18.96 -10.11
C TYR A 110 8.63 -20.12 -10.82
N ILE A 111 8.84 -21.20 -10.08
CA ILE A 111 9.39 -22.46 -10.57
C ILE A 111 8.22 -23.43 -10.73
N PRO A 112 7.77 -23.69 -11.96
CA PRO A 112 6.61 -24.55 -12.19
C PRO A 112 6.94 -25.99 -11.82
N ARG A 113 6.05 -26.65 -11.07
CA ARG A 113 6.19 -28.08 -10.76
C ARG A 113 5.97 -28.97 -11.99
N ASN A 114 5.16 -28.50 -12.94
CA ASN A 114 4.81 -29.19 -14.17
C ASN A 114 5.02 -28.25 -15.37
N ALA A 115 5.46 -28.77 -16.52
CA ALA A 115 5.82 -27.98 -17.71
C ALA A 115 4.67 -27.19 -18.39
N ASN A 116 3.45 -27.23 -17.85
CA ASN A 116 2.29 -26.54 -18.41
C ASN A 116 2.25 -25.04 -18.14
N ARG A 117 3.15 -24.51 -17.29
CA ARG A 117 3.27 -23.08 -17.03
C ARG A 117 4.70 -22.61 -17.33
N PRO A 118 4.85 -21.44 -17.97
CA PRO A 118 6.18 -20.88 -18.19
C PRO A 118 6.84 -20.55 -16.85
N GLN A 119 8.13 -20.85 -16.75
CA GLN A 119 8.95 -20.39 -15.64
C GLN A 119 9.05 -18.87 -15.69
N MET A 120 8.99 -18.25 -14.52
CA MET A 120 9.15 -16.80 -14.37
C MET A 120 10.26 -16.55 -13.37
N GLU A 121 11.16 -15.62 -13.68
CA GLU A 121 12.28 -15.32 -12.81
C GLU A 121 12.44 -13.82 -12.66
N ASN A 122 12.52 -13.37 -11.40
CA ASN A 122 12.79 -11.99 -11.03
C ASN A 122 11.84 -10.97 -11.69
N ILE A 123 10.54 -11.30 -11.76
CA ILE A 123 9.53 -10.40 -12.35
C ILE A 123 9.00 -9.48 -11.24
N PRO A 124 9.11 -8.14 -11.36
CA PRO A 124 8.52 -7.23 -10.39
C PRO A 124 6.99 -7.31 -10.47
N ALA A 125 6.35 -7.58 -9.34
CA ALA A 125 4.92 -7.84 -9.28
C ALA A 125 4.28 -7.23 -8.03
N TRP A 126 3.02 -6.83 -8.15
CA TRP A 126 2.14 -6.58 -7.01
C TRP A 126 1.47 -7.88 -6.59
N MET A 127 1.75 -8.29 -5.36
CA MET A 127 1.07 -9.38 -4.68
C MET A 127 -0.11 -8.81 -3.89
N ILE A 128 -1.31 -9.16 -4.33
CA ILE A 128 -2.57 -8.83 -3.66
C ILE A 128 -3.03 -10.04 -2.86
N ILE A 129 -3.33 -9.83 -1.59
CA ILE A 129 -3.69 -10.87 -0.64
C ILE A 129 -5.10 -10.58 -0.15
N TYR A 130 -6.00 -11.53 -0.35
CA TYR A 130 -7.35 -11.52 0.18
C TYR A 130 -7.42 -12.56 1.29
N GLU A 131 -7.49 -12.11 2.54
CA GLU A 131 -7.52 -12.99 3.70
C GLU A 131 -8.97 -13.28 4.11
N GLN A 132 -9.19 -14.52 4.59
CA GLN A 132 -10.44 -14.97 5.21
C GLN A 132 -11.67 -14.83 4.31
N VAL A 133 -11.55 -15.23 3.05
CA VAL A 133 -12.68 -15.26 2.13
C VAL A 133 -13.58 -16.44 2.52
N PRO A 134 -14.86 -16.20 2.85
CA PRO A 134 -15.76 -17.26 3.27
C PRO A 134 -15.99 -18.26 2.13
N LEU A 135 -15.80 -19.54 2.44
CA LEU A 135 -16.34 -20.60 1.60
C LEU A 135 -17.85 -20.53 1.76
N GLN A 136 -18.57 -20.44 0.64
CA GLN A 136 -20.03 -20.37 0.66
C GLN A 136 -20.55 -21.55 1.50
N PRO A 137 -21.35 -21.30 2.56
CA PRO A 137 -21.82 -22.39 3.38
C PRO A 137 -22.59 -23.36 2.49
N ALA A 138 -22.23 -24.65 2.50
CA ALA A 138 -23.19 -25.63 2.05
C ALA A 138 -24.43 -25.45 2.91
N ASP A 139 -25.57 -25.42 2.25
CA ASP A 139 -26.86 -25.38 2.93
C ASP A 139 -26.85 -26.52 3.96
N ALA A 140 -26.95 -26.20 5.25
CA ALA A 140 -26.86 -27.20 6.33
C ALA A 140 -28.01 -28.23 6.25
N SER A 141 -29.02 -27.95 5.41
CA SER A 141 -30.11 -28.84 5.02
C SER A 141 -29.70 -29.91 3.99
N VAL A 142 -28.59 -29.72 3.26
CA VAL A 142 -28.11 -30.58 2.16
C VAL A 142 -26.87 -31.38 2.57
N ASP A 143 -25.98 -30.82 3.42
CA ASP A 143 -24.81 -31.54 3.94
C ASP A 143 -24.58 -31.21 5.43
N PRO A 144 -24.83 -32.14 6.35
CA PRO A 144 -24.66 -31.93 7.79
C PRO A 144 -23.20 -32.01 8.26
N THR A 145 -22.24 -32.28 7.37
CA THR A 145 -20.82 -32.32 7.76
C THR A 145 -20.22 -30.91 7.76
N PRO A 146 -19.84 -30.34 8.92
CA PRO A 146 -19.18 -29.03 8.95
C PRO A 146 -17.84 -29.10 8.22
N PHE A 147 -17.65 -28.26 7.20
CA PHE A 147 -16.36 -28.18 6.52
C PHE A 147 -15.26 -27.85 7.53
N PRO A 148 -14.13 -28.58 7.52
CA PRO A 148 -13.02 -28.33 8.45
C PRO A 148 -12.34 -26.97 8.23
N ARG A 149 -12.60 -26.30 7.10
CA ARG A 149 -12.22 -24.91 6.84
C ARG A 149 -13.46 -24.16 6.33
N SER A 150 -13.77 -23.04 6.97
CA SER A 150 -14.88 -22.15 6.59
C SER A 150 -14.44 -20.94 5.77
N SER A 151 -13.13 -20.77 5.57
CA SER A 151 -12.54 -19.70 4.78
C SER A 151 -11.25 -20.13 4.09
N TYR A 152 -10.89 -19.42 3.03
CA TYR A 152 -9.63 -19.58 2.30
C TYR A 152 -8.94 -18.23 2.11
N ASP A 153 -7.63 -18.26 1.86
CA ASP A 153 -6.88 -17.07 1.48
C ASP A 153 -6.59 -17.12 -0.02
N PHE A 154 -6.72 -15.98 -0.70
CA PHE A 154 -6.49 -15.87 -2.14
C PHE A 154 -5.36 -14.89 -2.41
N TYR A 155 -4.43 -15.29 -3.29
CA TYR A 155 -3.28 -14.48 -3.68
C TYR A 155 -3.31 -14.26 -5.17
N LEU A 156 -3.21 -13.00 -5.57
CA LEU A 156 -3.15 -12.57 -6.96
C LEU A 156 -1.83 -11.83 -7.20
N PHE A 157 -1.12 -12.21 -8.25
CA PHE A 157 0.09 -11.55 -8.69
C PHE A 157 -0.18 -10.80 -9.97
N LEU A 158 0.00 -9.48 -9.93
CA LEU A 158 -0.10 -8.58 -11.06
C LEU A 158 1.29 -8.10 -11.45
N ASP A 159 1.59 -8.04 -12.74
CA ASP A 159 2.81 -7.40 -13.23
C ASP A 159 2.84 -5.92 -12.81
N ALA A 160 3.92 -5.50 -12.16
CA ALA A 160 4.07 -4.13 -11.68
C ALA A 160 4.30 -3.11 -12.80
N LYS A 161 4.57 -3.55 -14.03
CA LYS A 161 4.71 -2.71 -15.22
C LYS A 161 3.40 -2.56 -15.97
N SER A 162 2.75 -3.67 -16.30
CA SER A 162 1.55 -3.68 -17.16
C SER A 162 0.22 -3.80 -16.41
N GLY A 163 0.22 -4.24 -15.15
CA GLY A 163 -1.00 -4.58 -14.42
C GLY A 163 -1.66 -5.89 -14.88
N LYS A 164 -1.00 -6.66 -15.74
CA LYS A 164 -1.50 -7.96 -16.22
C LYS A 164 -1.40 -9.02 -15.12
N VAL A 165 -2.39 -9.90 -15.03
CA VAL A 165 -2.32 -11.06 -14.13
C VAL A 165 -1.22 -12.02 -14.57
N LEU A 166 -0.30 -12.31 -13.65
CA LEU A 166 0.79 -13.28 -13.83
C LEU A 166 0.41 -14.63 -13.23
N LEU A 167 -0.12 -14.62 -12.01
CA LEU A 167 -0.41 -15.82 -11.26
C LEU A 167 -1.56 -15.58 -10.27
N SER A 168 -2.36 -16.62 -10.02
CA SER A 168 -3.33 -16.65 -8.94
C SER A 168 -3.25 -17.99 -8.21
N LEU A 169 -3.47 -17.96 -6.89
CA LEU A 169 -3.61 -19.16 -6.08
C LEU A 169 -4.63 -18.95 -4.95
N TRP A 170 -5.16 -20.06 -4.44
CA TRP A 170 -5.97 -20.13 -3.24
C TRP A 170 -5.36 -21.15 -2.28
N THR A 171 -5.47 -20.93 -0.97
CA THR A 171 -4.98 -21.85 0.07
C THR A 171 -5.96 -22.05 1.23
#